data_AF-G2N9V3-F1
#
_entry.id   AF-G2N9V3-F1
#
_cell.length_a   1.000
_cell.length_b   1.000
_cell.length_c   1.000
_cell.angle_alpha   90.00
_cell.angle_beta   90.00
_cell.angle_gamma   90.00
#
_symmetry.space_group_name_H-M   'P 1'
#
loop_
_entity.id
_entity.type
_entity.pdbx_description
1 polymer ?
#
loop_
_entity_poly.entity_id
_entity_poly.type
_entity_poly.pdbx_seq_one_letter_code
_entity_poly.pdbx_strand_id
1 'polypeptide(L)'
;MGLLLDADDTAVTRQTAEALTREGTEASVRLIARAVAEADDNRADWLQTGVHDALMGPGGAPGVLAACGKLARDPEGAVRQGAAHIAAWAADPR
;
A
#
# COMPACT_ATOMS: atom_id res chain seq x y z
N MET A 1 8.47 5.68 8.14
CA MET A 1 7.23 6.37 7.74
C MET A 1 7.46 7.67 6.98
N GLY A 2 8.57 8.39 7.17
CA GLY A 2 8.78 9.72 6.56
C GLY A 2 8.45 9.86 5.07
N LEU A 3 8.80 8.89 4.21
CA LEU A 3 8.49 8.94 2.77
C LEU A 3 7.09 8.43 2.39
N LEU A 4 6.52 7.49 3.16
CA LEU A 4 5.19 6.92 2.92
C LEU A 4 4.07 7.77 3.52
N LEU A 5 4.39 8.61 4.49
CA LEU A 5 3.50 9.54 5.17
C LEU A 5 4.15 10.92 5.18
N ASP A 6 4.72 11.31 4.04
CA ASP A 6 5.36 12.61 3.90
C ASP A 6 4.28 13.69 3.99
N ALA A 7 4.38 14.52 5.04
CA ALA A 7 3.40 15.56 5.34
C ALA A 7 3.63 16.83 4.50
N ASP A 8 4.84 17.00 3.96
CA ASP A 8 5.24 18.17 3.20
C ASP A 8 5.08 17.93 1.68
N ASP A 9 5.20 16.67 1.22
CA ASP A 9 5.07 16.30 -0.19
C ASP A 9 4.28 15.00 -0.42
N THR A 10 3.00 15.15 -0.79
CA THR A 10 2.13 14.02 -1.11
C THR A 10 2.48 13.31 -2.42
N ALA A 11 3.27 13.92 -3.31
CA ALA A 11 3.77 13.24 -4.50
C ALA A 11 4.80 12.17 -4.13
N VAL A 12 5.63 12.42 -3.11
CA VAL A 12 6.57 11.42 -2.55
C VAL A 12 5.81 10.24 -1.95
N THR A 13 4.71 10.51 -1.24
CA THR A 13 3.82 9.47 -0.70
C THR A 13 3.29 8.56 -1.82
N ARG A 14 2.73 9.15 -2.89
CA ARG A 14 2.20 8.39 -4.05
C ARG A 14 3.28 7.56 -4.73
N GLN A 15 4.41 8.16 -5.09
CA GLN A 15 5.49 7.48 -5.82
C GLN A 15 6.13 6.36 -4.99
N THR A 16 6.27 6.56 -3.68
CA THR A 16 6.81 5.53 -2.79
C THR A 16 5.84 4.34 -2.68
N ALA A 17 4.54 4.60 -2.55
CA ALA A 17 3.53 3.55 -2.53
C ALA A 17 3.49 2.78 -3.86
N GLU A 18 3.61 3.48 -4.99
CA GLU A 18 3.67 2.89 -6.34
C GLU A 18 4.88 1.94 -6.48
N ALA A 19 6.08 2.40 -6.12
CA ALA A 19 7.29 1.59 -6.20
C ALA A 19 7.21 0.34 -5.31
N LEU A 20 6.81 0.49 -4.05
CA LEU A 20 6.71 -0.64 -3.11
C LEU A 20 5.63 -1.64 -3.52
N THR A 21 4.52 -1.16 -4.11
CA THR A 21 3.47 -2.03 -4.65
C THR A 21 4.00 -2.87 -5.80
N ARG A 22 4.77 -2.28 -6.73
CA ARG A 22 5.38 -3.02 -7.85
C ARG A 22 6.35 -4.10 -7.38
N GLU A 23 7.16 -3.81 -6.37
CA GLU A 23 8.05 -4.81 -5.75
C GLU A 23 7.24 -6.00 -5.22
N GLY A 24 6.06 -5.77 -4.65
CA GLY A 24 5.08 -6.81 -4.32
C GLY A 24 5.55 -7.84 -3.29
N THR A 25 6.70 -7.63 -2.65
CA THR A 25 7.21 -8.52 -1.60
C THR A 25 6.43 -8.34 -0.31
N GLU A 26 6.45 -9.36 0.56
CA GLU A 26 5.80 -9.28 1.88
C GLU A 26 6.31 -8.11 2.72
N ALA A 27 7.63 -7.85 2.68
CA ALA A 27 8.23 -6.72 3.39
C ALA A 27 7.76 -5.38 2.83
N SER A 28 7.71 -5.23 1.50
CA SER A 28 7.22 -4.02 0.85
C SER A 28 5.75 -3.75 1.20
N VAL A 29 4.89 -4.77 1.07
CA VAL A 29 3.46 -4.65 1.38
C VAL A 29 3.23 -4.41 2.87
N ARG A 30 4.07 -4.95 3.76
CA ARG A 30 3.99 -4.66 5.19
C ARG A 30 4.23 -3.18 5.51
N LEU A 31 5.18 -2.54 4.83
CA LEU A 31 5.45 -1.11 4.99
C LEU A 31 4.26 -0.25 4.54
N ILE A 32 3.66 -0.59 3.39
CA ILE A 32 2.46 0.10 2.89
C ILE A 32 1.29 -0.13 3.85
N ALA A 33 1.06 -1.37 4.29
CA ALA A 33 -0.03 -1.71 5.21
C ALA A 33 0.05 -0.92 6.51
N ARG A 34 1.25 -0.78 7.08
CA ARG A 34 1.47 0.07 8.24
C ARG A 34 1.16 1.54 7.94
N ALA A 35 1.57 2.07 6.77
CA ALA A 35 1.24 3.43 6.35
C ALA A 35 -0.26 3.65 6.25
N VAL A 36 -0.98 2.74 5.60
CA VAL A 36 -2.43 2.81 5.42
C VAL A 36 -3.17 2.83 6.75
N ALA A 37 -2.68 2.09 7.75
CA ALA A 37 -3.30 2.07 9.08
C ALA A 37 -3.03 3.35 9.90
N GLU A 38 -1.96 4.09 9.61
CA GLU A 38 -1.54 5.30 10.32
C GLU A 38 -1.93 6.60 9.60
N ALA A 39 -2.28 6.54 8.32
CA ALA A 39 -2.59 7.70 7.49
C ALA A 39 -3.87 8.42 7.94
N ASP A 40 -3.86 9.75 7.80
CA ASP A 40 -5.11 10.52 7.73
C ASP A 40 -5.73 10.39 6.33
N ASP A 41 -6.96 10.87 6.17
CA ASP A 41 -7.71 10.75 4.92
C ASP A 41 -6.94 11.30 3.71
N ASN A 42 -6.27 12.46 3.86
CA ASN A 42 -5.49 13.06 2.78
C ASN A 42 -4.35 12.14 2.33
N ARG A 43 -3.55 11.59 3.26
CA ARG A 43 -2.44 10.68 2.90
C ARG A 43 -2.94 9.31 2.44
N ALA A 44 -4.06 8.84 2.98
CA ALA A 44 -4.68 7.58 2.58
C ALA A 44 -5.08 7.61 1.09
N ASP A 45 -5.62 8.73 0.59
CA ASP A 45 -5.96 8.89 -0.83
C ASP A 45 -4.72 8.80 -1.74
N TRP A 46 -3.60 9.38 -1.32
CA TRP A 46 -2.34 9.31 -2.09
C TRP A 46 -1.70 7.92 -2.04
N LEU A 47 -1.78 7.23 -0.91
CA LEU A 47 -1.36 5.83 -0.79
C LEU A 47 -2.21 4.94 -1.72
N GLN A 48 -3.53 5.10 -1.71
CA GLN A 48 -4.44 4.37 -2.59
C GLN A 48 -4.12 4.65 -4.06
N THR A 49 -3.90 5.91 -4.42
CA THR A 49 -3.53 6.30 -5.79
C THR A 49 -2.25 5.61 -6.24
N GLY A 50 -1.20 5.61 -5.39
CA GLY A 50 0.06 4.95 -5.74
C GLY A 50 -0.09 3.42 -5.90
N VAL A 51 -0.89 2.78 -5.05
CA VAL A 51 -1.22 1.35 -5.19
C VAL A 51 -1.96 1.11 -6.51
N HIS A 52 -2.92 1.95 -6.86
CA HIS A 52 -3.66 1.86 -8.11
C HIS A 52 -2.75 2.06 -9.34
N ASP A 53 -1.88 3.07 -9.33
CA ASP A 53 -0.92 3.35 -10.40
C ASP A 53 0.01 2.15 -10.67
N ALA A 54 0.40 1.43 -9.63
CA ALA A 54 1.20 0.22 -9.75
C ALA A 54 0.42 -0.97 -10.32
N LEU A 55 -0.85 -1.13 -9.93
CA LEU A 55 -1.72 -2.22 -10.39
C LEU A 55 -2.11 -2.06 -11.86
N MET A 56 -2.45 -0.84 -12.27
CA MET A 56 -2.90 -0.52 -13.64
C MET A 56 -1.73 -0.24 -14.60
N GLY A 57 -0.54 0.00 -14.05
CA GLY A 57 0.67 0.25 -14.83
C GLY A 57 1.21 -0.99 -15.56
N PRO A 58 2.13 -0.79 -16.52
CA PRO A 58 2.79 -1.88 -17.23
C PRO A 58 3.48 -2.86 -16.26
N GLY A 59 3.21 -4.16 -16.43
CA GLY A 59 3.74 -5.21 -15.56
C GLY A 59 2.92 -5.47 -14.29
N GLY A 60 2.00 -4.57 -13.91
CA GLY A 60 1.15 -4.70 -12.74
C GLY A 60 1.92 -4.89 -11.44
N ALA A 61 1.27 -5.55 -10.46
CA ALA A 61 1.87 -5.90 -9.17
C ALA A 61 1.54 -7.35 -8.76
N PRO A 62 2.10 -8.37 -9.45
CA PRO A 62 1.68 -9.77 -9.31
C PRO A 62 1.91 -10.39 -7.92
N GLY A 63 2.66 -9.72 -7.03
CA GLY A 63 2.89 -10.17 -5.65
C GLY A 63 1.92 -9.62 -4.60
N VAL A 64 1.19 -8.54 -4.90
CA VAL A 64 0.55 -7.73 -3.84
C VAL A 64 -0.55 -8.50 -3.10
N LEU A 65 -1.43 -9.20 -3.83
CA LEU A 65 -2.54 -9.96 -3.22
C LEU A 65 -2.03 -11.16 -2.42
N ALA A 66 -1.00 -11.84 -2.92
CA ALA A 66 -0.37 -12.95 -2.21
C ALA A 66 0.29 -12.48 -0.90
N ALA A 67 0.98 -11.33 -0.93
CA ALA A 67 1.56 -10.71 0.25
C ALA A 67 0.48 -10.29 1.26
N CYS A 68 -0.63 -9.66 0.81
CA CYS A 68 -1.76 -9.31 1.68
C CYS A 68 -2.34 -10.56 2.37
N GLY A 69 -2.47 -11.67 1.65
CA GLY A 69 -2.95 -12.93 2.21
C GLY A 69 -2.07 -13.49 3.34
N LYS A 70 -0.74 -13.31 3.25
CA LYS A 70 0.18 -13.67 4.34
C LYS A 70 0.04 -12.73 5.54
N LEU A 71 -0.02 -11.43 5.28
CA LEU A 71 -0.11 -10.38 6.30
C LEU A 71 -1.44 -10.36 7.05
N ALA A 72 -2.48 -11.05 6.56
CA ALA A 72 -3.73 -11.26 7.29
C ALA A 72 -3.53 -11.93 8.67
N ARG A 73 -2.38 -12.58 8.91
CA ARG A 73 -1.99 -13.20 10.18
C ARG A 73 -0.82 -12.51 10.88
N ASP A 74 -0.41 -11.32 10.41
CA ASP A 74 0.70 -10.58 11.02
C ASP A 74 0.39 -10.31 12.51
N PRO A 75 1.36 -10.44 13.44
CA PRO A 75 1.13 -10.14 14.86
C PRO A 75 0.65 -8.70 15.10
N GLU A 76 1.04 -7.75 14.26
CA GLU A 76 0.69 -6.34 14.37
C GLU A 76 -0.70 -6.04 13.81
N GLY A 77 -1.62 -5.56 14.66
CA GLY A 77 -3.00 -5.30 14.27
C GLY A 77 -3.15 -4.26 13.15
N ALA A 78 -2.32 -3.21 13.19
CA ALA A 78 -2.28 -2.17 12.17
C ALA A 78 -1.90 -2.75 10.80
N VAL A 79 -0.90 -3.64 10.75
CA VAL A 79 -0.47 -4.30 9.50
C VAL A 79 -1.60 -5.17 8.95
N ARG A 80 -2.31 -5.93 9.79
CA ARG A 80 -3.47 -6.73 9.34
C ARG A 80 -4.57 -5.86 8.73
N GLN A 81 -4.92 -4.75 9.40
CA GLN A 81 -5.95 -3.82 8.92
C GLN A 81 -5.52 -3.18 7.58
N GLY A 82 -4.30 -2.66 7.51
CA GLY A 82 -3.80 -2.04 6.28
C GLY A 82 -3.70 -3.02 5.11
N ALA A 83 -3.28 -4.26 5.35
CA ALA A 83 -3.26 -5.29 4.32
C ALA A 83 -4.67 -5.62 3.80
N ALA A 84 -5.69 -5.59 4.66
CA ALA A 84 -7.07 -5.76 4.24
C ALA A 84 -7.57 -4.61 3.36
N HIS A 85 -7.21 -3.36 3.66
CA HIS A 85 -7.51 -2.21 2.80
C HIS A 85 -6.83 -2.32 1.43
N ILE A 86 -5.53 -2.65 1.39
CA ILE A 86 -4.79 -2.82 0.14
C ILE A 86 -5.41 -3.93 -0.72
N ALA A 87 -5.80 -5.06 -0.09
CA ALA A 87 -6.48 -6.14 -0.80
C ALA A 87 -7.84 -5.69 -1.36
N ALA A 88 -8.59 -4.85 -0.64
CA ALA A 88 -9.85 -4.29 -1.11
C ALA A 88 -9.65 -3.35 -2.31
N TRP A 89 -8.64 -2.47 -2.27
CA TRP A 89 -8.28 -1.62 -3.40
C TRP A 89 -7.88 -2.42 -4.64
N ALA A 90 -7.13 -3.51 -4.45
CA ALA A 90 -6.73 -4.38 -5.55
C ALA A 90 -7.88 -5.22 -6.14
N ALA A 91 -8.95 -5.45 -5.37
CA ALA A 91 -10.13 -6.18 -5.81
C ALA A 91 -11.17 -5.28 -6.53
N ASP A 92 -11.17 -3.98 -6.27
CA ASP A 92 -12.02 -2.97 -6.91
C ASP A 92 -11.15 -1.81 -7.44
N PRO A 93 -10.43 -2.02 -8.57
CA PRO A 93 -9.66 -0.98 -9.22
C PRO A 93 -10.63 -0.02 -9.92
N ARG A 94 -11.18 0.94 -9.17
CA ARG A 94 -12.04 2.00 -9.70
C ARG A 94 -11.27 2.98 -10.57
#